data_AF-A0A7Y5KHW0-F1
#
_entry.id   AF-A0A7Y5KHW0-F1
#
_cell.length_a   1.000
_cell.length_b   1.000
_cell.length_c   1.000
_cell.angle_alpha   90.00
_cell.angle_beta   90.00
_cell.angle_gamma   90.00
#
_symmetry.space_group_name_H-M   'P 1'
#
loop_
_entity.id
_entity.type
_entity.pdbx_description
1 polymer ?
#
loop_
_entity_poly.entity_id
_entity_poly.type
_entity_poly.pdbx_seq_one_letter_code
_entity_poly.pdbx_strand_id
1 'polypeptide(L)'
;MSTPPSPFASSANAALRPIQMVSVAVGMGALMISAVRIIVDPSAPLPSPWAVAITLVALVGSAALIRYVGYAVPSLPHGLPRENAEATSLRYFTSTTTLRTALAEAPVLVAFACSFAFTPHSWLPLLIALPGGLALFWVHGWPSERTAAAVEAGLEAEGAESHLSEALGFR
;
A
#
# COMPACT_ATOMS: atom_id res chain seq x y z
N MET A 1 -22.19 24.99 -18.66
CA MET A 1 -21.54 24.17 -19.69
C MET A 1 -20.94 22.96 -19.00
N SER A 2 -21.64 21.83 -19.04
CA SER A 2 -21.17 20.55 -18.55
C SER A 2 -20.33 19.90 -19.64
N THR A 3 -19.03 19.79 -19.42
CA THR A 3 -18.13 18.99 -20.25
C THR A 3 -18.69 17.56 -20.34
N PRO A 4 -18.91 17.00 -21.54
CA PRO A 4 -19.38 15.63 -21.65
C PRO A 4 -18.36 14.68 -21.01
N PRO A 5 -18.81 13.62 -20.31
CA PRO A 5 -17.89 12.63 -19.75
C PRO A 5 -17.08 12.01 -20.89
N SER A 6 -15.75 12.07 -20.78
CA SER A 6 -14.84 11.46 -21.75
C SER A 6 -15.18 9.97 -21.87
N PRO A 7 -15.39 9.43 -23.08
CA PRO A 7 -15.72 8.02 -23.29
C PRO A 7 -14.64 7.07 -22.72
N PHE A 8 -13.40 7.56 -22.59
CA PHE A 8 -12.25 6.85 -22.00
C PHE A 8 -12.26 6.79 -20.47
N ALA A 9 -13.04 7.65 -19.80
CA ALA A 9 -13.12 7.65 -18.34
C ALA A 9 -13.83 6.40 -17.78
N SER A 10 -14.64 5.70 -18.59
CA SER A 10 -15.38 4.53 -18.13
C SER A 10 -14.50 3.29 -17.96
N SER A 11 -13.58 3.03 -18.89
CA SER A 11 -12.62 1.92 -18.87
C SER A 11 -11.47 2.15 -17.90
N ALA A 12 -10.94 3.38 -17.83
CA ALA A 12 -9.86 3.74 -16.91
C ALA A 12 -10.28 3.62 -15.43
N ASN A 13 -11.48 4.13 -15.09
CA ASN A 13 -12.07 3.95 -13.76
C ASN A 13 -12.40 2.48 -13.45
N ALA A 14 -12.61 1.63 -14.46
CA ALA A 14 -12.84 0.19 -14.27
C ALA A 14 -11.56 -0.56 -13.87
N ALA A 15 -10.38 -0.10 -14.29
CA ALA A 15 -9.10 -0.70 -13.90
C ALA A 15 -8.65 -0.30 -12.48
N LEU A 16 -8.91 0.94 -12.06
CA LEU A 16 -8.54 1.44 -10.73
C LEU A 16 -9.41 0.87 -9.59
N ARG A 17 -10.71 0.70 -9.81
CA ARG A 17 -11.66 0.28 -8.76
C ARG A 17 -11.31 -1.05 -8.10
N PRO A 18 -10.99 -2.13 -8.83
CA PRO A 18 -10.58 -3.40 -8.21
C PRO A 18 -9.35 -3.25 -7.32
N ILE A 19 -8.35 -2.47 -7.75
CA ILE A 19 -7.12 -2.22 -7.00
C ILE A 19 -7.45 -1.47 -5.70
N GLN A 20 -8.28 -0.43 -5.78
CA GLN A 20 -8.76 0.31 -4.61
C GLN A 20 -9.54 -0.58 -3.64
N MET A 21 -10.42 -1.45 -4.14
CA MET A 21 -11.19 -2.37 -3.29
C MET A 21 -10.29 -3.35 -2.54
N VAL A 22 -9.28 -3.92 -3.22
CA VAL A 22 -8.29 -4.79 -2.58
C VAL A 22 -7.49 -4.00 -1.53
N SER A 23 -7.00 -2.80 -1.88
CA SER A 23 -6.22 -1.98 -0.95
C SER A 23 -7.02 -1.61 0.31
N VAL A 24 -8.30 -1.26 0.16
CA VAL A 24 -9.20 -0.98 1.29
C VAL A 24 -9.48 -2.24 2.11
N ALA A 25 -9.75 -3.38 1.47
CA ALA A 25 -10.02 -4.64 2.16
C ALA A 25 -8.83 -5.05 3.05
N VAL A 26 -7.62 -4.92 2.52
CA VAL A 26 -6.37 -5.19 3.26
C VAL A 26 -6.24 -4.19 4.41
N GLY A 27 -6.35 -2.88 4.17
CA GLY A 27 -6.26 -1.87 5.24
C GLY A 27 -7.32 -1.98 6.35
N MET A 28 -8.52 -2.47 6.02
CA MET A 28 -9.62 -2.65 6.98
C MET A 28 -9.34 -3.77 7.99
N GLY A 29 -8.57 -4.80 7.60
CA GLY A 29 -8.20 -5.93 8.47
C GLY A 29 -7.46 -5.47 9.71
N ALA A 30 -6.37 -4.73 9.52
CA ALA A 30 -5.59 -4.09 10.59
C ALA A 30 -6.43 -3.22 11.55
N LEU A 31 -7.35 -2.41 10.99
CA LEU A 31 -8.24 -1.57 11.81
C LEU A 31 -9.17 -2.42 12.69
N MET A 32 -9.79 -3.44 12.11
CA MET A 32 -10.72 -4.32 12.82
C MET A 32 -10.02 -5.11 13.93
N ILE A 33 -8.87 -5.71 13.65
CA ILE A 33 -8.09 -6.46 14.64
C ILE A 33 -7.70 -5.55 15.82
N SER A 34 -7.25 -4.34 15.52
CA SER A 34 -6.88 -3.37 16.55
C SER A 34 -8.08 -2.96 17.40
N ALA A 35 -9.22 -2.66 16.77
CA ALA A 35 -10.46 -2.30 17.47
C ALA A 35 -10.94 -3.42 18.39
N VAL A 36 -10.97 -4.66 17.89
CA VAL A 36 -11.36 -5.84 18.69
C VAL A 36 -10.46 -5.99 19.89
N ARG A 37 -9.14 -5.86 19.74
CA ARG A 37 -8.20 -6.04 20.86
C ARG A 37 -8.41 -5.01 21.97
N ILE A 38 -8.69 -3.75 21.60
CA ILE A 38 -8.94 -2.65 22.54
C ILE A 38 -10.27 -2.86 23.29
N ILE A 39 -11.31 -3.34 22.59
CA ILE A 39 -12.64 -3.55 23.18
C ILE A 39 -12.64 -4.73 24.16
N VAL A 40 -11.96 -5.83 23.81
CA VAL A 40 -11.95 -7.07 24.62
C VAL A 40 -11.17 -6.90 25.92
N ASP A 41 -10.11 -6.11 25.90
CA ASP A 41 -9.22 -5.91 27.05
C ASP A 41 -8.88 -4.42 27.18
N PRO A 42 -9.77 -3.64 27.83
CA PRO A 42 -9.56 -2.21 27.98
C PRO A 42 -8.38 -1.89 28.91
N SER A 43 -7.90 -2.87 29.69
CA SER A 43 -6.73 -2.68 30.54
C SER A 43 -5.45 -2.68 29.70
N ALA A 44 -4.64 -1.63 29.84
CA ALA A 44 -3.44 -1.44 29.04
C ALA A 44 -2.22 -1.28 29.97
N PRO A 45 -1.70 -2.37 30.56
CA PRO A 45 -0.48 -2.27 31.33
C PRO A 45 0.65 -1.79 30.41
N LEU A 46 1.68 -1.17 30.99
CA LEU A 46 2.84 -0.71 30.23
C LEU A 46 3.47 -1.89 29.48
N PRO A 47 3.64 -1.81 28.14
CA PRO A 47 4.17 -2.91 27.36
C PRO A 47 5.63 -3.16 27.72
N SER A 48 6.07 -4.41 27.48
CA SER A 48 7.50 -4.72 27.47
C SER A 48 8.25 -3.79 26.50
N PRO A 49 9.43 -3.27 26.89
CA PRO A 49 10.27 -2.48 25.99
C PRO A 49 10.59 -3.20 24.67
N TRP A 50 10.67 -4.54 24.71
CA TRP A 50 10.88 -5.36 23.51
C TRP A 50 9.69 -5.34 22.55
N ALA A 51 8.45 -5.34 23.06
CA ALA A 51 7.26 -5.24 22.22
C ALA A 51 7.22 -3.91 21.46
N VAL A 52 7.60 -2.82 22.13
CA VAL A 52 7.73 -1.49 21.53
C VAL A 52 8.86 -1.46 20.51
N ALA A 53 10.05 -1.97 20.86
CA ALA A 53 11.21 -2.00 19.97
C ALA A 53 10.92 -2.80 18.69
N ILE A 54 10.33 -3.98 18.79
CA ILE A 54 9.96 -4.81 17.63
C ILE A 54 8.94 -4.10 16.75
N THR A 55 7.95 -3.43 17.35
CA THR A 55 6.94 -2.67 16.61
C THR A 55 7.57 -1.50 15.83
N LEU A 56 8.48 -0.77 16.46
CA LEU A 56 9.21 0.32 15.80
C LEU A 56 10.12 -0.21 14.67
N VAL A 57 10.82 -1.31 14.91
CA VAL A 57 11.64 -1.97 13.88
C VAL A 57 10.77 -2.43 12.71
N ALA A 58 9.57 -2.97 12.97
CA ALA A 58 8.63 -3.36 11.92
C ALA A 58 8.16 -2.15 11.09
N LEU A 59 7.84 -1.02 11.73
CA LEU A 59 7.47 0.21 11.02
C LEU A 59 8.60 0.73 10.13
N VAL A 60 9.80 0.87 10.68
CA VAL A 60 10.98 1.35 9.93
C VAL A 60 11.36 0.36 8.82
N GLY A 61 11.33 -0.94 9.13
CA GLY A 61 11.59 -2.01 8.17
C GLY A 61 10.60 -2.02 7.02
N SER A 62 9.30 -1.90 7.30
CA SER A 62 8.27 -1.77 6.26
C SER A 62 8.47 -0.52 5.42
N ALA A 63 8.77 0.63 6.03
CA ALA A 63 9.06 1.85 5.28
C ALA A 63 10.26 1.68 4.33
N ALA A 64 11.33 1.05 4.80
CA ALA A 64 12.51 0.73 3.98
C ALA A 64 12.15 -0.24 2.85
N LEU A 65 11.46 -1.34 3.15
CA LEU A 65 11.05 -2.34 2.15
C LEU A 65 10.13 -1.75 1.09
N ILE A 66 9.19 -0.88 1.48
CA ILE A 66 8.34 -0.15 0.53
C ILE A 66 9.21 0.67 -0.43
N ARG A 67 10.21 1.38 0.09
CA ARG A 67 11.09 2.22 -0.74
C ARG A 67 11.99 1.40 -1.67
N TYR A 68 12.60 0.33 -1.19
CA TYR A 68 13.59 -0.43 -1.95
C TYR A 68 12.99 -1.53 -2.84
N VAL A 69 11.86 -2.10 -2.43
CA VAL A 69 11.22 -3.24 -3.11
C VAL A 69 9.84 -2.87 -3.61
N GLY A 70 9.07 -2.10 -2.84
CA GLY A 70 7.68 -1.75 -3.20
C GLY A 70 7.52 -0.92 -4.47
N TYR A 71 8.56 -0.23 -4.93
CA TYR A 71 8.59 0.50 -6.20
C TYR A 71 9.53 -0.12 -7.25
N ALA A 72 10.13 -1.27 -6.95
CA ALA A 72 11.03 -1.93 -7.89
C ALA A 72 10.22 -2.52 -9.05
N VAL A 73 10.36 -1.91 -10.22
CA VAL A 73 9.77 -2.38 -11.49
C VAL A 73 10.86 -2.45 -12.55
N PRO A 74 10.83 -3.47 -13.43
CA PRO A 74 11.73 -3.51 -14.57
C PRO A 74 11.32 -2.47 -15.61
N SER A 75 12.30 -1.88 -16.29
CA SER A 75 12.11 -1.02 -17.45
C SER A 75 11.38 -1.76 -18.58
N LEU A 76 10.55 -1.04 -19.32
CA LEU A 76 9.87 -1.58 -20.49
C LEU A 76 10.83 -1.65 -21.69
N PRO A 77 10.85 -2.77 -22.44
CA PRO A 77 11.56 -2.87 -23.70
C PRO A 77 11.13 -1.80 -24.71
N HIS A 78 12.11 -1.26 -25.43
CA HIS A 78 11.86 -0.33 -26.53
C HIS A 78 11.05 -0.97 -27.66
N GLY A 79 10.13 -0.18 -28.24
CA GLY A 79 9.35 -0.60 -29.42
C GLY A 79 8.21 -1.58 -29.11
N LEU A 80 7.84 -1.75 -27.84
CA LEU A 80 6.62 -2.50 -27.47
C LEU A 80 5.38 -1.83 -28.09
N PRO A 81 4.47 -2.61 -28.70
CA PRO A 81 3.16 -2.09 -29.10
C PRO A 81 2.41 -1.51 -27.90
N ARG A 82 1.71 -0.39 -28.11
CA ARG A 82 0.98 0.34 -27.06
C ARG A 82 0.09 -0.54 -26.18
N GLU A 83 -0.70 -1.43 -26.79
CA GLU A 83 -1.60 -2.33 -26.05
C GLU A 83 -0.83 -3.27 -25.10
N ASN A 84 0.33 -3.77 -25.53
CA ASN A 84 1.19 -4.63 -24.72
C ASN A 84 1.89 -3.83 -23.61
N ALA A 85 2.30 -2.59 -23.90
CA ALA A 85 2.88 -1.68 -22.91
C ALA A 85 1.87 -1.34 -21.80
N GLU A 86 0.64 -0.96 -22.17
CA GLU A 86 -0.45 -0.65 -21.23
C GLU A 86 -0.77 -1.85 -20.32
N ALA A 87 -1.00 -3.03 -20.91
CA ALA A 87 -1.33 -4.24 -20.16
C ALA A 87 -0.20 -4.65 -19.20
N THR A 88 1.05 -4.53 -19.65
CA THR A 88 2.24 -4.85 -18.83
C THR A 88 2.40 -3.85 -17.67
N SER A 89 2.23 -2.56 -17.95
CA SER A 89 2.30 -1.49 -16.95
C SER A 89 1.23 -1.63 -15.88
N LEU A 90 -0.03 -1.91 -16.27
CA LEU A 90 -1.13 -2.14 -15.34
C LEU A 90 -0.87 -3.35 -14.43
N ARG A 91 -0.29 -4.42 -14.97
CA ARG A 91 0.08 -5.61 -14.19
C ARG A 91 1.17 -5.29 -13.17
N TYR A 92 2.22 -4.57 -13.55
CA TYR A 92 3.27 -4.15 -12.62
C TYR A 92 2.74 -3.17 -11.56
N PHE A 93 1.91 -2.22 -11.95
CA PHE A 93 1.28 -1.28 -11.02
C PHE A 93 0.38 -2.00 -10.00
N THR A 94 -0.45 -2.95 -10.45
CA THR A 94 -1.32 -3.74 -9.55
C THR A 94 -0.49 -4.57 -8.57
N SER A 95 0.54 -5.26 -9.07
CA SER A 95 1.43 -6.11 -8.25
C SER A 95 2.16 -5.27 -7.19
N THR A 96 2.79 -4.17 -7.60
CA THR A 96 3.54 -3.29 -6.69
C THR A 96 2.61 -2.55 -5.71
N THR A 97 1.42 -2.14 -6.12
CA THR A 97 0.41 -1.57 -5.20
C THR A 97 -0.03 -2.57 -4.14
N THR A 98 -0.27 -3.82 -4.54
CA THR A 98 -0.63 -4.89 -3.61
C THR A 98 0.50 -5.14 -2.61
N LEU A 99 1.75 -5.22 -3.08
CA LEU A 99 2.93 -5.37 -2.23
C LEU A 99 3.10 -4.20 -1.25
N ARG A 100 3.02 -2.96 -1.74
CA ARG A 100 3.12 -1.75 -0.89
C ARG A 100 2.03 -1.70 0.17
N THR A 101 0.81 -2.09 -0.20
CA THR A 101 -0.32 -2.18 0.73
C THR A 101 -0.06 -3.22 1.83
N ALA A 102 0.37 -4.43 1.46
CA ALA A 102 0.67 -5.49 2.42
C ALA A 102 1.83 -5.10 3.36
N LEU A 103 2.89 -4.47 2.82
CA LEU A 103 4.02 -3.98 3.62
C LEU A 103 3.60 -2.85 4.57
N ALA A 104 2.65 -1.99 4.19
CA ALA A 104 2.12 -0.95 5.05
C ALA A 104 1.26 -1.52 6.20
N GLU A 105 0.60 -2.66 5.99
CA GLU A 105 -0.21 -3.32 7.01
C GLU A 105 0.63 -4.17 7.98
N ALA A 106 1.72 -4.77 7.51
CA ALA A 106 2.55 -5.70 8.28
C ALA A 106 2.93 -5.21 9.71
N PRO A 107 3.28 -3.93 9.95
CA PRO A 107 3.60 -3.45 11.30
C PRO A 107 2.43 -3.60 12.29
N VAL A 108 1.19 -3.47 11.83
CA VAL A 108 -0.01 -3.64 12.68
C VAL A 108 -0.18 -5.11 13.07
N LEU A 109 0.05 -6.03 12.13
CA LEU A 109 0.02 -7.48 12.42
C LEU A 109 1.13 -7.87 13.40
N VAL A 110 2.32 -7.30 13.25
CA VAL A 110 3.44 -7.51 14.19
C VAL A 110 3.09 -6.98 15.58
N ALA A 111 2.54 -5.76 15.68
CA ALA A 111 2.12 -5.18 16.95
C ALA A 111 0.99 -5.98 17.61
N PHE A 112 0.06 -6.51 16.81
CA PHE A 112 -0.99 -7.40 17.30
C PHE A 112 -0.39 -8.68 17.89
N ALA A 113 0.55 -9.33 17.21
CA ALA A 113 1.26 -10.49 17.73
C ALA A 113 2.02 -10.15 19.03
N CYS A 114 2.71 -9.00 19.07
CA CYS A 114 3.40 -8.52 20.27
C CYS A 114 2.46 -8.30 21.46
N SER A 115 1.18 -7.99 21.21
CA SER A 115 0.19 -7.79 22.28
C SER A 115 -0.12 -9.06 23.09
N PHE A 116 0.26 -10.23 22.58
CA PHE A 116 0.14 -11.53 23.24
C PHE A 116 1.48 -12.19 23.54
N ALA A 117 2.53 -11.90 22.75
CA ALA A 117 3.81 -12.58 22.87
C ALA A 117 4.61 -12.18 24.13
N PHE A 118 4.34 -11.01 24.70
CA PHE A 118 5.09 -10.48 25.84
C PHE A 118 4.21 -10.29 27.07
N THR A 119 4.82 -10.48 28.24
CA THR A 119 4.22 -10.16 29.54
C THR A 119 4.80 -8.84 30.07
N PRO A 120 3.95 -7.93 30.60
CA PRO A 120 2.49 -8.01 30.61
C PRO A 120 1.89 -7.83 29.20
N HIS A 121 0.78 -8.53 28.93
CA HIS A 121 0.05 -8.40 27.67
C HIS A 121 -0.51 -6.98 27.54
N SER A 122 -0.25 -6.31 26.43
CA SER A 122 -0.62 -4.91 26.25
C SER A 122 -0.94 -4.63 24.79
N TRP A 123 -2.05 -3.93 24.55
CA TRP A 123 -2.43 -3.45 23.23
C TRP A 123 -1.77 -2.11 22.86
N LEU A 124 -1.02 -1.47 23.78
CA LEU A 124 -0.37 -0.19 23.54
C LEU A 124 0.58 -0.16 22.31
N PRO A 125 1.28 -1.25 21.92
CA PRO A 125 2.03 -1.27 20.66
C PRO A 125 1.16 -1.02 19.42
N LEU A 126 -0.13 -1.40 19.45
CA LEU A 126 -1.06 -1.11 18.35
C LEU A 126 -1.32 0.39 18.19
N LEU A 127 -1.29 1.18 19.27
CA LEU A 127 -1.40 2.64 19.17
C LEU A 127 -0.23 3.29 18.43
N ILE A 128 0.91 2.62 18.35
CA ILE A 128 2.08 3.07 17.60
C ILE A 128 1.96 2.57 16.16
N ALA A 129 1.68 1.28 16.00
CA ALA A 129 1.63 0.63 14.69
C ALA A 129 0.47 1.11 13.82
N LEU A 130 -0.71 1.35 14.38
CA LEU A 130 -1.90 1.74 13.63
C LEU A 130 -1.74 3.10 12.92
N PRO A 131 -1.37 4.21 13.58
CA PRO A 131 -1.12 5.46 12.87
C PRO A 131 0.08 5.38 11.94
N GLY A 132 1.14 4.65 12.30
CA GLY A 132 2.30 4.46 11.44
C GLY A 132 1.99 3.67 10.17
N GLY A 133 1.29 2.55 10.29
CA GLY A 133 0.81 1.73 9.18
C GLY A 133 -0.19 2.47 8.31
N LEU A 134 -1.10 3.24 8.91
CA LEU A 134 -2.03 4.10 8.18
C LEU A 134 -1.29 5.19 7.39
N ALA A 135 -0.26 5.81 7.96
CA ALA A 135 0.56 6.78 7.25
C ALA A 135 1.31 6.12 6.07
N LEU A 136 1.89 4.94 6.26
CA LEU A 136 2.53 4.18 5.18
C LEU A 136 1.53 3.81 4.08
N PHE A 137 0.33 3.37 4.46
CA PHE A 137 -0.73 3.02 3.52
C PHE A 137 -1.16 4.25 2.72
N TRP A 138 -1.45 5.36 3.39
CA TRP A 138 -1.89 6.59 2.74
C TRP A 138 -0.85 7.13 1.76
N VAL A 139 0.44 7.06 2.12
CA VAL A 139 1.53 7.60 1.29
C VAL A 139 1.93 6.66 0.16
N HIS A 140 1.92 5.34 0.39
CA HIS A 140 2.53 4.36 -0.51
C HIS A 140 1.59 3.26 -1.00
N GLY A 141 0.66 2.81 -0.16
CA GLY A 141 -0.30 1.74 -0.49
C GLY A 141 -1.49 2.24 -1.31
N TRP A 142 -1.88 3.51 -1.16
CA TRP A 142 -3.03 4.06 -1.84
C TRP A 142 -2.75 4.27 -3.34
N PRO A 143 -3.55 3.65 -4.24
CA PRO A 143 -3.44 3.88 -5.67
C PRO A 143 -3.90 5.31 -6.01
N SER A 144 -2.94 6.16 -6.35
CA SER A 144 -3.14 7.58 -6.67
C SER A 144 -2.23 7.97 -7.82
N GLU A 145 -2.48 9.15 -8.39
CA GLU A 145 -1.63 9.72 -9.44
C GLU A 145 -0.15 9.77 -9.02
N ARG A 146 0.14 10.11 -7.76
CA ARG A 146 1.52 10.12 -7.23
C ARG A 146 2.16 8.74 -7.27
N THR A 147 1.44 7.69 -6.84
CA THR A 147 1.99 6.34 -6.79
C THR A 147 2.06 5.69 -8.18
N ALA A 148 1.21 6.13 -9.11
CA ALA A 148 1.27 5.78 -10.53
C ALA A 148 2.47 6.44 -11.22
N ALA A 149 2.65 7.75 -11.07
CA ALA A 149 3.79 8.49 -11.65
C ALA A 149 5.15 7.96 -11.18
N ALA A 150 5.24 7.53 -9.91
CA ALA A 150 6.46 6.92 -9.38
C ALA A 150 6.76 5.54 -10.02
N VAL A 151 5.74 4.77 -10.37
CA VAL A 151 5.89 3.46 -11.05
C VAL A 151 6.18 3.68 -12.53
N GLU A 152 5.48 4.61 -13.18
CA GLU A 152 5.70 5.07 -14.55
C GLU A 152 7.16 5.49 -14.75
N ALA A 153 7.73 6.33 -13.87
CA ALA A 153 9.14 6.71 -13.95
C ALA A 153 10.13 5.52 -13.90
N GLY A 154 9.78 4.42 -13.22
CA GLY A 154 10.59 3.20 -13.21
C GLY A 154 10.44 2.37 -14.48
N LEU A 155 9.21 2.25 -14.99
CA LEU A 155 8.91 1.55 -16.25
C LEU A 155 9.54 2.26 -17.45
N GLU A 156 9.56 3.58 -17.44
CA GLU A 156 10.06 4.42 -18.52
C GLU A 156 11.55 4.77 -18.38
N ALA A 157 12.27 4.14 -17.43
CA ALA A 157 13.68 4.44 -17.15
C ALA A 157 14.61 4.24 -18.36
N GLU A 158 14.22 3.38 -19.31
CA GLU A 158 14.95 3.17 -20.56
C GLU A 158 14.46 4.04 -21.72
N GLY A 159 13.36 4.79 -21.58
CA GLY A 159 12.82 5.68 -22.63
C GLY A 159 11.64 5.11 -23.43
N ALA A 160 11.09 3.97 -23.01
CA ALA A 160 9.81 3.46 -23.54
C ALA A 160 8.62 4.15 -22.86
N GLU A 161 7.53 4.39 -23.59
CA GLU A 161 6.28 4.93 -23.03
C GLU A 161 5.46 3.82 -22.37
N SER A 162 5.01 4.04 -21.14
CA SER A 162 4.24 3.05 -20.38
C SER A 162 2.73 3.19 -20.55
N HIS A 163 2.26 4.40 -20.91
CA HIS A 163 0.85 4.82 -20.97
C HIS A 163 0.05 4.51 -19.69
N LEU A 164 0.74 4.34 -18.55
CA LEU A 164 0.11 3.88 -17.31
C LEU A 164 -0.87 4.92 -16.77
N SER A 165 -0.48 6.18 -16.75
CA SER A 165 -1.32 7.26 -16.22
C SER A 165 -2.59 7.47 -17.05
N GLU A 166 -2.51 7.29 -18.39
CA GLU A 166 -3.67 7.31 -19.30
C GLU A 166 -4.58 6.11 -19.05
N ALA A 167 -4.01 4.91 -18.92
CA ALA A 167 -4.77 3.68 -18.68
C ALA A 167 -5.52 3.69 -17.33
N LEU A 168 -4.98 4.39 -16.33
CA LEU A 168 -5.63 4.61 -15.04
C LEU A 168 -6.56 5.84 -15.04
N GLY A 169 -6.52 6.69 -16.08
CA GLY A 169 -7.40 7.85 -16.23
C GLY A 169 -6.97 9.06 -15.40
N PHE A 170 -5.69 9.16 -15.07
CA PHE A 170 -5.09 10.35 -14.47
C PHE A 170 -4.68 11.39 -15.53
N ARG A 171 -4.56 10.99 -16.81
CA ARG A 171 -4.26 11.84 -17.96
C ARG A 171 -5.22 11.57 -19.11
#